data_AF-A0A553FHG5-F1
#
_entry.id   AF-A0A553FHG5-F1
#
_cell.length_a   1.000
_cell.length_b   1.000
_cell.length_c   1.000
_cell.angle_alpha   90.00
_cell.angle_beta   90.00
_cell.angle_gamma   90.00
#
_symmetry.space_group_name_H-M   'P 1'
#
loop_
_entity.id
_entity.type
_entity.pdbx_description
1 polymer ?
#
loop_
_entity_poly.entity_id
_entity_poly.type
_entity_poly.pdbx_seq_one_letter_code
_entity_poly.pdbx_strand_id
1 'polypeptide(L)'
;MANQEKLDDFFREIKSSLRDSDGVKVVNYYDFIHHIPMYEGSKLTKTDVQILNQSLSNNDLASYPKFNSNIINKDMAGSCSITDKPVNLNSESENFKFASLIAKTSVLMAKIDSVVDVNESDKIKELIKEINFISTQEKKYITAQSMYFLEHTPKREVVFSKFETLSKSEQEKVVEAAQYVAIADGEVDINEVTFLQDLYRAFDWNVRTAKVDMKKLAKKYHLDSNLHTPKSDVSDPIENTEVDEVLLDDLFLDFEDY
;
A
#
# COMPACT_ATOMS: atom_id res chain seq x y z
N MET A 1 19.58 28.43 -9.05
CA MET A 1 18.78 28.97 -7.93
C MET A 1 17.27 28.94 -8.25
N ALA A 2 16.81 29.48 -9.39
CA ALA A 2 15.38 29.53 -9.74
C ALA A 2 14.63 28.17 -9.78
N ASN A 3 15.31 27.05 -10.07
CA ASN A 3 14.65 25.73 -10.11
C ASN A 3 14.47 25.11 -8.71
N GLN A 4 15.42 25.34 -7.79
CA GLN A 4 15.31 24.86 -6.41
C GLN A 4 14.11 25.51 -5.70
N GLU A 5 13.92 26.81 -5.89
CA GLU A 5 12.80 27.57 -5.30
C GLU A 5 11.45 27.02 -5.78
N LYS A 6 11.32 26.67 -7.08
CA LYS A 6 10.12 26.02 -7.61
C LYS A 6 9.84 24.65 -7.00
N LEU A 7 10.89 23.86 -6.76
CA LEU A 7 10.75 22.56 -6.10
C LEU A 7 10.29 22.71 -4.64
N ASP A 8 10.86 23.67 -3.92
CA ASP A 8 10.44 23.98 -2.55
C ASP A 8 9.01 24.54 -2.50
N ASP A 9 8.62 25.38 -3.46
CA ASP A 9 7.25 25.88 -3.57
C ASP A 9 6.25 24.75 -3.84
N PHE A 10 6.57 23.83 -4.76
CA PHE A 10 5.77 22.62 -5.01
C PHE A 10 5.55 21.84 -3.71
N PHE A 11 6.61 21.54 -2.95
CA PHE A 11 6.48 20.81 -1.70
C PHE A 11 5.73 21.59 -0.61
N ARG A 12 5.80 22.92 -0.61
CA ARG A 12 5.00 23.76 0.31
C ARG A 12 3.51 23.70 -0.01
N GLU A 13 3.15 23.63 -1.29
CA GLU A 13 1.77 23.40 -1.72
C GLU A 13 1.27 22.02 -1.28
N ILE A 14 2.08 20.98 -1.48
CA ILE A 14 1.77 19.63 -1.00
C ILE A 14 1.53 19.64 0.52
N LYS A 15 2.45 20.22 1.30
CA LYS A 15 2.31 20.33 2.77
C LYS A 15 1.01 21.02 3.18
N SER A 16 0.60 22.05 2.44
CA SER A 16 -0.65 22.76 2.70
C SER A 16 -1.86 21.85 2.45
N SER A 17 -1.82 21.05 1.38
CA SER A 17 -2.90 20.10 1.03
C SER A 17 -3.02 18.91 1.98
N LEU A 18 -1.94 18.52 2.68
CA LEU A 18 -1.97 17.40 3.64
C LEU A 18 -2.90 17.67 4.83
N ARG A 19 -3.26 18.93 5.10
CA ARG A 19 -4.20 19.29 6.17
C ARG A 19 -5.64 18.93 5.83
N ASP A 20 -5.96 18.92 4.54
CA ASP A 20 -7.31 18.67 4.02
C ASP A 20 -7.48 17.21 3.57
N SER A 21 -6.40 16.43 3.54
CA SER A 21 -6.41 14.98 3.29
C SER A 21 -6.18 14.18 4.58
N ASP A 22 -6.18 12.84 4.48
CA ASP A 22 -5.80 11.94 5.59
C ASP A 22 -4.31 12.04 5.99
N GLY A 23 -3.65 13.18 5.73
CA GLY A 23 -2.23 13.41 5.96
C GLY A 23 -1.31 12.77 4.92
N VAL A 24 -1.87 12.30 3.81
CA VAL A 24 -1.16 11.63 2.71
C VAL A 24 -1.59 12.23 1.37
N LYS A 25 -0.64 12.39 0.45
CA LYS A 25 -0.89 12.80 -0.93
C LYS A 25 -0.08 11.94 -1.89
N VAL A 26 -0.76 11.27 -2.82
CA VAL A 26 -0.10 10.59 -3.95
C VAL A 26 0.24 11.65 -5.00
N VAL A 27 1.47 11.64 -5.50
CA VAL A 27 1.98 12.55 -6.55
C VAL A 27 2.76 11.76 -7.59
N ASN A 28 2.69 12.18 -8.86
CA ASN A 28 3.50 11.56 -9.90
C ASN A 28 4.89 12.19 -9.91
N TYR A 29 5.92 11.40 -10.24
CA TYR A 29 7.28 11.96 -10.37
C TYR A 29 7.35 13.09 -11.40
N TYR A 30 6.62 12.95 -12.51
CA TYR A 30 6.52 13.97 -13.56
C TYR A 30 6.07 15.34 -13.05
N ASP A 31 5.29 15.41 -11.97
CA ASP A 31 4.73 16.66 -11.47
C ASP A 31 5.79 17.59 -10.90
N PHE A 32 6.93 17.05 -10.42
CA PHE A 32 7.96 17.85 -9.76
C PHE A 32 9.37 17.64 -10.29
N ILE A 33 9.62 16.58 -11.07
CA ILE A 33 10.98 16.23 -11.49
C ILE A 33 11.65 17.32 -12.35
N HIS A 34 10.86 18.06 -13.13
CA HIS A 34 11.34 19.17 -13.95
C HIS A 34 11.77 20.40 -13.11
N HIS A 35 11.46 20.42 -11.82
CA HIS A 35 11.94 21.44 -10.89
C HIS A 35 13.31 21.09 -10.30
N ILE A 36 13.83 19.87 -10.52
CA ILE A 36 15.18 19.50 -10.09
C ILE A 36 16.20 20.22 -10.99
N PRO A 37 17.12 21.03 -10.44
CA PRO A 37 18.01 21.88 -11.23
C PRO A 37 18.94 21.15 -12.22
N MET A 38 19.32 19.91 -11.93
CA MET A 38 20.32 19.14 -12.67
C MET A 38 19.71 17.96 -13.43
N TYR A 39 18.39 17.88 -13.53
CA TYR A 39 17.73 16.75 -14.17
C TYR A 39 17.81 16.83 -15.70
N GLU A 40 18.49 15.84 -16.31
CA GLU A 40 18.72 15.74 -17.76
C GLU A 40 17.78 14.74 -18.48
N GLY A 41 16.67 14.35 -17.84
CA GLY A 41 15.52 13.79 -18.57
C GLY A 41 15.46 12.28 -18.76
N SER A 42 16.34 11.48 -18.14
CA SER A 42 16.24 10.02 -18.22
C SER A 42 16.38 9.29 -16.89
N LYS A 43 17.21 9.79 -15.97
CA LYS A 43 17.52 9.13 -14.70
C LYS A 43 17.79 10.16 -13.61
N LEU A 44 17.45 9.84 -12.36
CA LEU A 44 17.84 10.64 -11.20
C LEU A 44 19.28 10.30 -10.84
N THR A 45 20.15 11.30 -10.82
CA THR A 45 21.50 11.16 -10.28
C THR A 45 21.46 11.16 -8.74
N LYS A 46 22.56 10.74 -8.11
CA LYS A 46 22.73 10.87 -6.66
C LYS A 46 22.53 12.30 -6.16
N THR A 47 22.98 13.30 -6.94
CA THR A 47 22.82 14.72 -6.64
C THR A 47 21.35 15.13 -6.70
N ASP A 48 20.59 14.65 -7.68
CA ASP A 48 19.16 14.92 -7.79
C ASP A 48 18.39 14.36 -6.60
N VAL A 49 18.70 13.13 -6.19
CA VAL A 49 18.11 12.50 -4.99
C VAL A 49 18.46 13.27 -3.72
N GLN A 50 19.68 13.79 -3.59
CA GLN A 50 20.06 14.64 -2.47
C GLN A 50 19.27 15.95 -2.44
N ILE A 51 19.09 16.60 -3.60
CA ILE A 51 18.29 17.83 -3.74
C ILE A 51 16.83 17.57 -3.36
N LEU A 52 16.25 16.46 -3.82
CA LEU A 52 14.88 16.05 -3.47
C LEU A 52 14.72 15.83 -1.96
N ASN A 53 15.61 15.04 -1.35
CA ASN A 53 15.57 14.75 0.08
C ASN A 53 15.79 16.00 0.94
N GLN A 54 16.64 16.92 0.48
CA GLN A 54 16.84 18.21 1.13
C GLN A 54 15.57 19.06 1.07
N SER A 55 14.94 19.16 -0.10
CA SER A 55 13.72 19.95 -0.29
C SER A 55 12.54 19.39 0.50
N LEU A 56 12.36 18.07 0.52
CA LEU A 56 11.39 17.40 1.41
C LEU A 56 11.67 17.72 2.88
N SER A 57 12.93 17.59 3.32
CA SER A 57 13.31 17.84 4.71
C SER A 57 13.10 19.30 5.14
N ASN A 58 13.43 20.26 4.27
CA ASN A 58 13.21 21.69 4.52
C ASN A 58 11.72 22.03 4.71
N ASN A 59 10.84 21.22 4.12
CA ASN A 59 9.40 21.37 4.21
C ASN A 59 8.76 20.43 5.27
N ASP A 60 9.54 19.75 6.11
CA ASP A 60 9.06 18.75 7.07
C ASP A 60 8.21 17.64 6.42
N LEU A 61 8.60 17.16 5.24
CA LEU A 61 7.91 16.11 4.52
C LEU A 61 8.75 14.83 4.44
N ALA A 62 8.09 13.72 4.18
CA ALA A 62 8.69 12.43 3.82
C ALA A 62 7.96 11.80 2.64
N SER A 63 8.65 10.94 1.90
CA SER A 63 8.09 10.19 0.77
C SER A 63 8.08 8.68 1.03
N TYR A 64 7.14 7.99 0.40
CA TYR A 64 7.14 6.54 0.23
C TYR A 64 6.98 6.18 -1.26
N PRO A 65 7.88 5.34 -1.83
CA PRO A 65 9.11 4.86 -1.22
C PRO A 65 10.08 6.02 -0.94
N LYS A 66 10.97 5.83 0.03
CA LYS A 66 12.04 6.82 0.30
C LYS A 66 12.90 7.01 -0.95
N PHE A 67 13.41 8.22 -1.17
CA PHE A 67 14.37 8.46 -2.24
C PHE A 67 15.76 8.04 -1.76
N ASN A 68 16.17 6.82 -2.09
CA ASN A 68 17.50 6.31 -1.76
C ASN A 68 18.52 6.72 -2.83
N SER A 69 19.68 7.21 -2.37
CA SER A 69 20.77 7.69 -3.23
C SER A 69 21.48 6.61 -4.06
N ASN A 70 21.14 5.34 -3.81
CA ASN A 70 21.81 4.19 -4.40
C ASN A 70 21.09 3.68 -5.67
N ILE A 71 19.91 4.22 -5.99
CA ILE A 71 19.04 3.74 -7.05
C ILE A 71 18.98 4.78 -8.16
N ILE A 72 19.64 4.49 -9.28
CA ILE A 72 19.80 5.42 -10.42
C ILE A 72 18.73 5.19 -11.51
N ASN A 73 17.80 4.23 -11.32
CA ASN A 73 16.75 3.91 -12.30
C ASN A 73 15.38 3.81 -11.63
N LYS A 74 14.83 4.90 -11.09
CA LYS A 74 13.39 4.93 -10.84
C LYS A 74 12.70 5.16 -12.18
N ASP A 75 11.77 4.29 -12.52
CA ASP A 75 10.87 4.57 -13.63
C ASP A 75 10.12 5.87 -13.31
N MET A 76 10.36 6.89 -14.11
CA MET A 76 9.80 8.24 -13.91
C MET A 76 8.30 8.27 -14.19
N ALA A 77 7.75 7.19 -14.74
CA ALA A 77 6.31 7.00 -14.91
C ALA A 77 5.57 6.65 -13.60
N GLY A 78 6.30 6.40 -12.51
CA GLY A 78 5.68 6.01 -11.23
C GLY A 78 5.11 7.17 -10.41
N SER A 79 4.45 6.81 -9.31
CA SER A 79 4.04 7.74 -8.26
C SER A 79 4.88 7.58 -6.99
N CYS A 80 4.70 8.52 -6.08
CA CYS A 80 5.09 8.35 -4.68
C CYS A 80 4.01 8.96 -3.79
N SER A 81 3.93 8.46 -2.56
CA SER A 81 3.09 9.04 -1.51
C SER A 81 3.92 9.97 -0.64
N ILE A 82 3.43 11.19 -0.42
CA ILE A 82 4.04 12.19 0.44
C ILE A 82 3.20 12.35 1.72
N THR A 83 3.88 12.44 2.86
CA THR A 83 3.31 12.66 4.18
C THR A 83 4.14 13.70 4.94
N ASP A 84 3.59 14.21 6.05
CA ASP A 84 4.40 14.88 7.07
C ASP A 84 5.57 13.97 7.50
N LYS A 85 6.73 14.56 7.75
CA LYS A 85 7.91 13.84 8.22
C LYS A 85 7.60 13.21 9.58
N PRO A 86 7.73 11.88 9.71
CA PRO A 86 7.45 11.23 10.97
C PRO A 86 8.53 11.59 12.00
N VAL A 87 8.11 12.04 13.18
CA VAL A 87 9.02 12.47 14.25
C VAL A 87 9.49 11.29 15.11
N ASN A 88 8.67 10.23 15.25
CA ASN A 88 8.95 9.06 16.09
C ASN A 88 8.38 7.78 15.47
N LEU A 89 8.82 7.42 14.25
CA LEU A 89 8.43 6.16 13.63
C LEU A 89 9.21 5.01 14.26
N ASN A 90 8.54 4.02 14.86
CA ASN A 90 9.18 2.80 15.34
C ASN A 90 8.84 1.62 14.43
N SER A 91 9.52 1.55 13.27
CA SER A 91 9.34 0.49 12.27
C SER A 91 9.63 -0.91 12.82
N GLU A 92 10.45 -0.99 13.87
CA GLU A 92 10.88 -2.26 14.46
C GLU A 92 9.92 -2.83 15.49
N SER A 93 8.90 -2.06 15.90
CA SER A 93 7.93 -2.59 16.85
C SER A 93 7.04 -3.66 16.22
N GLU A 94 6.76 -4.73 16.97
CA GLU A 94 5.80 -5.78 16.55
C GLU A 94 4.43 -5.20 16.21
N ASN A 95 3.97 -4.19 16.95
CA ASN A 95 2.73 -3.47 16.68
C ASN A 95 2.75 -2.81 15.29
N PHE A 96 3.85 -2.13 14.93
CA PHE A 96 3.98 -1.52 13.62
C PHE A 96 4.03 -2.58 12.51
N LYS A 97 4.85 -3.63 12.70
CA LYS A 97 4.97 -4.75 11.75
C LYS A 97 3.63 -5.42 11.50
N PHE A 98 2.87 -5.69 12.57
CA PHE A 98 1.53 -6.27 12.47
C PHE A 98 0.52 -5.34 11.78
N ALA A 99 0.50 -4.05 12.13
CA ALA A 99 -0.37 -3.09 11.45
C ALA A 99 -0.05 -2.94 9.95
N SER A 100 1.25 -2.92 9.60
CA SER A 100 1.71 -2.91 8.20
C SER A 100 1.29 -4.18 7.47
N LEU A 101 1.33 -5.34 8.14
CA LEU A 101 0.88 -6.62 7.57
C LEU A 101 -0.61 -6.60 7.25
N ILE A 102 -1.45 -6.15 8.19
CA ILE A 102 -2.88 -5.97 7.96
C ILE A 102 -3.12 -5.11 6.72
N ALA A 103 -2.47 -3.94 6.67
CA ALA A 103 -2.63 -2.99 5.56
C ALA A 103 -2.16 -3.57 4.21
N LYS A 104 -1.05 -4.33 4.20
CA LYS A 104 -0.55 -5.03 3.01
C LYS A 104 -1.51 -6.13 2.53
N THR A 105 -2.09 -6.90 3.44
CA THR A 105 -3.11 -7.90 3.09
C THR A 105 -4.37 -7.24 2.52
N SER A 106 -4.80 -6.13 3.10
CA SER A 106 -5.92 -5.33 2.60
C SER A 106 -5.65 -4.78 1.19
N VAL A 107 -4.44 -4.30 0.90
CA VAL A 107 -4.04 -3.89 -0.45
C VAL A 107 -4.02 -5.06 -1.43
N LEU A 108 -3.49 -6.23 -1.01
CA LEU A 108 -3.52 -7.43 -1.85
C LEU A 108 -4.96 -7.82 -2.21
N MET A 109 -5.90 -7.71 -1.27
CA MET A 109 -7.32 -7.97 -1.53
C MET A 109 -7.87 -7.01 -2.59
N ALA A 110 -7.71 -5.71 -2.41
CA ALA A 110 -8.18 -4.70 -3.37
C ALA A 110 -7.51 -4.78 -4.76
N LYS A 111 -6.41 -5.54 -4.90
CA LYS A 111 -5.67 -5.67 -6.16
C LYS A 111 -5.88 -7.00 -6.88
N ILE A 112 -6.82 -7.81 -6.41
CA ILE A 112 -7.06 -9.14 -6.96
C ILE A 112 -7.46 -9.10 -8.44
N ASP A 113 -8.29 -8.13 -8.84
CA ASP A 113 -8.80 -7.97 -10.20
C ASP A 113 -8.06 -6.88 -11.00
N SER A 114 -6.93 -6.40 -10.46
CA SER A 114 -6.10 -5.29 -10.98
C SER A 114 -6.74 -3.90 -10.92
N VAL A 115 -8.04 -3.75 -10.68
CA VAL A 115 -8.76 -2.48 -10.70
C VAL A 115 -9.24 -2.15 -9.29
N VAL A 116 -8.60 -1.17 -8.66
CA VAL A 116 -8.99 -0.74 -7.30
C VAL A 116 -10.17 0.22 -7.40
N ASP A 117 -11.28 -0.11 -6.76
CA ASP A 117 -12.40 0.82 -6.60
C ASP A 117 -12.09 1.86 -5.51
N VAL A 118 -12.64 3.07 -5.66
CA VAL A 118 -12.46 4.15 -4.68
C VAL A 118 -12.93 3.70 -3.28
N ASN A 119 -14.02 2.94 -3.20
CA ASN A 119 -14.56 2.43 -1.94
C ASN A 119 -13.58 1.49 -1.23
N GLU A 120 -12.88 0.61 -1.96
CA GLU A 120 -11.85 -0.26 -1.39
C GLU A 120 -10.67 0.55 -0.85
N SER A 121 -10.21 1.53 -1.61
CA SER A 121 -9.11 2.40 -1.21
C SER A 121 -9.45 3.19 0.06
N ASP A 122 -10.69 3.67 0.17
CA ASP A 122 -11.19 4.36 1.35
C ASP A 122 -11.38 3.40 2.53
N LYS A 123 -11.74 2.14 2.26
CA LYS A 123 -11.83 1.10 3.27
C LYS A 123 -10.48 0.77 3.90
N ILE A 124 -9.43 0.73 3.09
CA ILE A 124 -8.06 0.54 3.57
C ILE A 124 -7.67 1.70 4.51
N LYS A 125 -7.98 2.95 4.14
CA LYS A 125 -7.70 4.12 4.98
C LYS A 125 -8.49 4.10 6.29
N GLU A 126 -9.78 3.79 6.23
CA GLU A 126 -10.65 3.63 7.40
C GLU A 126 -10.08 2.59 8.35
N LEU A 127 -9.71 1.42 7.82
CA LEU A 127 -9.14 0.33 8.59
C LEU A 127 -7.86 0.75 9.31
N ILE A 128 -6.91 1.39 8.61
CA ILE A 128 -5.65 1.86 9.22
C ILE A 128 -5.93 2.91 10.31
N LYS A 129 -6.92 3.79 10.09
CA LYS A 129 -7.34 4.80 11.05
C LYS A 129 -7.88 4.19 12.34
N GLU A 130 -8.56 3.05 12.27
CA GLU A 130 -9.14 2.35 13.42
C GLU A 130 -8.12 1.57 14.27
N ILE A 131 -6.92 1.28 13.75
CA ILE A 131 -5.88 0.55 14.49
C ILE A 131 -5.44 1.36 15.73
N ASN A 132 -5.77 0.91 16.94
CA ASN A 132 -5.56 1.71 18.15
C ASN A 132 -4.19 1.50 18.85
N PHE A 133 -3.41 0.51 18.43
CA PHE A 133 -2.14 0.14 19.06
C PHE A 133 -0.89 0.72 18.38
N ILE A 134 -1.08 1.59 17.38
CA ILE A 134 -0.03 2.39 16.73
C ILE A 134 -0.36 3.88 16.82
N SER A 135 0.68 4.71 16.76
CA SER A 135 0.58 6.16 16.80
C SER A 135 -0.07 6.76 15.54
N THR A 136 -0.54 8.00 15.63
CA THR A 136 -1.09 8.72 14.46
C THR A 136 -0.07 8.89 13.34
N GLN A 137 1.21 9.06 13.67
CA GLN A 137 2.28 9.18 12.67
C GLN A 137 2.54 7.86 11.95
N GLU A 138 2.53 6.75 12.69
CA GLU A 138 2.63 5.40 12.12
C GLU A 138 1.45 5.10 11.19
N LYS A 139 0.23 5.52 11.56
CA LYS A 139 -0.94 5.40 10.67
C LYS A 139 -0.74 6.13 9.35
N LYS A 140 -0.34 7.40 9.40
CA LYS A 140 -0.06 8.19 8.17
C LYS A 140 0.99 7.52 7.29
N TYR A 141 2.06 7.00 7.91
CA TYR A 141 3.10 6.28 7.17
C TYR A 141 2.56 5.00 6.52
N ILE A 142 1.80 4.18 7.25
CA ILE A 142 1.20 2.95 6.72
C ILE A 142 0.18 3.29 5.63
N THR A 143 -0.61 4.35 5.79
CA THR A 143 -1.51 4.83 4.74
C THR A 143 -0.75 5.24 3.48
N ALA A 144 0.34 6.00 3.60
CA ALA A 144 1.20 6.37 2.47
C ALA A 144 1.78 5.12 1.78
N GLN A 145 2.24 4.15 2.56
CA GLN A 145 2.71 2.87 2.04
C GLN A 145 1.61 2.11 1.29
N SER A 146 0.40 2.01 1.87
CA SER A 146 -0.73 1.33 1.24
C SER A 146 -1.17 1.99 -0.06
N MET A 147 -1.24 3.33 -0.10
CA MET A 147 -1.63 4.04 -1.31
C MET A 147 -0.63 3.82 -2.45
N TYR A 148 0.67 3.80 -2.14
CA TYR A 148 1.70 3.43 -3.13
C TYR A 148 1.54 1.98 -3.62
N PHE A 149 1.24 1.05 -2.72
CA PHE A 149 1.08 -0.37 -3.05
C PHE A 149 -0.19 -0.69 -3.85
N LEU A 150 -1.19 0.19 -3.90
CA LEU A 150 -2.32 0.03 -4.82
C LEU A 150 -1.89 0.18 -6.29
N GLU A 151 -0.81 0.92 -6.55
CA GLU A 151 -0.19 1.01 -7.87
C GLU A 151 0.93 -0.01 -8.08
N HIS A 152 1.64 -0.35 -6.99
CA HIS A 152 2.81 -1.23 -7.00
C HIS A 152 2.58 -2.42 -6.05
N THR A 153 1.68 -3.32 -6.43
CA THR A 153 1.20 -4.41 -5.56
C THR A 153 2.38 -5.22 -4.97
N PRO A 154 2.44 -5.42 -3.65
CA PRO A 154 3.50 -6.22 -3.04
C PRO A 154 3.40 -7.68 -3.50
N LYS A 155 4.53 -8.39 -3.50
CA LYS A 155 4.53 -9.83 -3.78
C LYS A 155 3.75 -10.58 -2.72
N ARG A 156 2.78 -11.38 -3.18
CA ARG A 156 1.87 -12.13 -2.32
C ARG A 156 2.61 -13.12 -1.41
N GLU A 157 3.63 -13.80 -1.94
CA GLU A 157 4.42 -14.80 -1.21
C GLU A 157 5.17 -14.16 -0.05
N VAL A 158 5.69 -12.94 -0.25
CA VAL A 158 6.41 -12.19 0.79
C VAL A 158 5.47 -11.84 1.94
N VAL A 159 4.25 -11.38 1.63
CA VAL A 159 3.24 -11.08 2.64
C VAL A 159 2.81 -12.36 3.37
N PHE A 160 2.56 -13.45 2.65
CA PHE A 160 2.10 -14.72 3.22
C PHE A 160 3.16 -15.38 4.10
N SER A 161 4.45 -15.23 3.79
CA SER A 161 5.54 -15.76 4.63
C SER A 161 5.52 -15.21 6.08
N LYS A 162 4.90 -14.05 6.30
CA LYS A 162 4.78 -13.44 7.63
C LYS A 162 3.60 -13.98 8.45
N PHE A 163 2.76 -14.83 7.86
CA PHE A 163 1.60 -15.42 8.55
C PHE A 163 1.97 -16.52 9.53
N GLU A 164 3.11 -17.19 9.33
CA GLU A 164 3.58 -18.30 10.18
C GLU A 164 3.86 -17.86 11.62
N THR A 165 4.18 -16.59 11.85
CA THR A 165 4.51 -16.04 13.17
C THR A 165 3.30 -15.46 13.91
N LEU A 166 2.12 -15.41 13.26
CA LEU A 166 0.94 -14.77 13.83
C LEU A 166 0.24 -15.66 14.87
N SER A 167 -0.17 -15.07 15.98
CA SER A 167 -1.11 -15.69 16.89
C SER A 167 -2.49 -15.82 16.24
N LYS A 168 -3.32 -16.75 16.73
CA LYS A 168 -4.68 -16.95 16.20
C LYS A 168 -5.54 -15.66 16.17
N SER A 169 -5.40 -14.81 17.20
CA SER A 169 -6.11 -13.52 17.27
C SER A 169 -5.64 -12.55 16.17
N GLU A 170 -4.36 -12.56 15.85
CA GLU A 170 -3.80 -11.74 14.78
C GLU A 170 -4.21 -12.25 13.40
N GLN A 171 -4.25 -13.58 13.21
CA GLN A 171 -4.79 -14.21 11.99
C GLN A 171 -6.25 -13.80 11.76
N GLU A 172 -7.10 -13.82 12.80
CA GLU A 172 -8.50 -13.38 12.74
C GLU A 172 -8.62 -11.92 12.29
N LYS A 173 -7.78 -11.03 12.81
CA LYS A 173 -7.76 -9.62 12.38
C LYS A 173 -7.32 -9.44 10.93
N VAL A 174 -6.32 -10.19 10.47
CA VAL A 174 -5.85 -10.14 9.07
C VAL A 174 -6.96 -10.61 8.13
N VAL A 175 -7.66 -11.69 8.46
CA VAL A 175 -8.80 -12.18 7.68
C VAL A 175 -9.95 -11.18 7.70
N GLU A 176 -10.32 -10.63 8.87
CA GLU A 176 -11.38 -9.63 8.99
C GLU A 176 -11.06 -8.39 8.16
N ALA A 177 -9.81 -7.94 8.15
CA ALA A 177 -9.35 -6.82 7.35
C ALA A 177 -9.49 -7.06 5.85
N ALA A 178 -9.11 -8.26 5.39
CA ALA A 178 -9.28 -8.67 4.00
C ALA A 178 -10.77 -8.74 3.62
N GLN A 179 -11.60 -9.34 4.47
CA GLN A 179 -13.04 -9.41 4.26
C GLN A 179 -13.71 -8.04 4.24
N TYR A 180 -13.23 -7.07 5.04
CA TYR A 180 -13.80 -5.74 5.09
C TYR A 180 -13.56 -4.95 3.80
N VAL A 181 -12.41 -5.14 3.17
CA VAL A 181 -12.08 -4.57 1.86
C VAL A 181 -12.88 -5.26 0.76
N ALA A 182 -12.92 -6.59 0.76
CA ALA A 182 -13.60 -7.42 -0.25
C ALA A 182 -15.14 -7.29 -0.30
N ILE A 183 -15.73 -6.44 0.53
CA ILE A 183 -17.16 -6.15 0.51
C ILE A 183 -17.40 -4.65 0.33
N ALA A 184 -16.35 -3.86 0.11
CA ALA A 184 -16.42 -2.40 0.19
C ALA A 184 -17.31 -1.80 -0.91
N ASP A 185 -17.32 -2.42 -2.08
CA ASP A 185 -18.13 -2.04 -3.25
C ASP A 185 -19.55 -2.68 -3.23
N GLY A 186 -19.79 -3.59 -2.28
CA GLY A 186 -21.06 -4.31 -2.13
C GLY A 186 -21.21 -5.55 -3.02
N GLU A 187 -20.24 -5.83 -3.88
CA GLU A 187 -20.17 -7.06 -4.67
C GLU A 187 -19.14 -8.01 -4.07
N VAL A 188 -19.21 -9.30 -4.43
CA VAL A 188 -18.22 -10.28 -3.97
C VAL A 188 -17.96 -11.25 -5.11
N ASP A 189 -16.75 -11.17 -5.63
CA ASP A 189 -16.28 -11.88 -6.80
C ASP A 189 -15.60 -13.20 -6.46
N ILE A 190 -15.51 -14.07 -7.47
CA ILE A 190 -14.90 -15.40 -7.28
C ILE A 190 -13.41 -15.30 -6.93
N ASN A 191 -12.71 -14.29 -7.44
CA ASN A 191 -11.28 -14.13 -7.19
C ASN A 191 -11.03 -13.67 -5.75
N GLU A 192 -11.87 -12.80 -5.18
CA GLU A 192 -11.82 -12.39 -3.77
C GLU A 192 -12.09 -13.57 -2.83
N VAL A 193 -13.11 -14.37 -3.16
CA VAL A 193 -13.40 -15.62 -2.43
C VAL A 193 -12.21 -16.57 -2.50
N THR A 194 -11.56 -16.68 -3.65
CA THR A 194 -10.37 -17.53 -3.84
C THR A 194 -9.20 -17.04 -2.99
N PHE A 195 -8.94 -15.73 -2.99
CA PHE A 195 -7.90 -15.16 -2.14
C PHE A 195 -8.17 -15.39 -0.64
N LEU A 196 -9.41 -15.22 -0.18
CA LEU A 196 -9.75 -15.57 1.20
C LEU A 196 -9.56 -17.05 1.49
N GLN A 197 -9.94 -17.95 0.57
CA GLN A 197 -9.68 -19.37 0.76
C GLN A 197 -8.19 -19.65 0.90
N ASP A 198 -7.35 -18.91 0.22
CA ASP A 198 -5.91 -19.04 0.34
C ASP A 198 -5.38 -18.50 1.68
N LEU A 199 -5.94 -17.41 2.22
CA LEU A 199 -5.67 -16.97 3.59
C LEU A 199 -6.05 -18.07 4.59
N TYR A 200 -7.25 -18.64 4.44
CA TYR A 200 -7.72 -19.72 5.32
C TYR A 200 -6.79 -20.93 5.23
N ARG A 201 -6.28 -21.26 4.03
CA ARG A 201 -5.31 -22.34 3.87
C ARG A 201 -3.98 -22.02 4.55
N ALA A 202 -3.49 -20.78 4.46
CA ALA A 202 -2.27 -20.35 5.13
C ALA A 202 -2.38 -20.41 6.67
N PHE A 203 -3.58 -20.31 7.22
CA PHE A 203 -3.84 -20.41 8.67
C PHE A 203 -4.34 -21.79 9.12
N ASP A 204 -4.36 -22.81 8.24
CA ASP A 204 -4.94 -24.14 8.50
C ASP A 204 -6.42 -24.12 8.93
N TRP A 205 -7.19 -23.17 8.41
CA TRP A 205 -8.63 -23.04 8.65
C TRP A 205 -9.45 -23.74 7.57
N ASN A 206 -10.74 -23.95 7.85
CA ASN A 206 -11.64 -24.60 6.89
C ASN A 206 -12.00 -23.65 5.73
N VAL A 207 -11.31 -23.79 4.59
CA VAL A 207 -11.51 -23.00 3.37
C VAL A 207 -12.97 -22.95 2.89
N ARG A 208 -13.80 -23.97 3.20
CA ARG A 208 -15.20 -24.01 2.77
C ARG A 208 -16.06 -22.96 3.47
N THR A 209 -15.63 -22.40 4.60
CA THR A 209 -16.41 -21.39 5.33
C THR A 209 -16.12 -19.97 4.86
N ALA A 210 -15.03 -19.71 4.15
CA ALA A 210 -14.63 -18.35 3.72
C ALA A 210 -15.77 -17.56 3.05
N LYS A 211 -16.49 -18.19 2.10
CA LYS A 211 -17.64 -17.59 1.43
C LYS A 211 -18.82 -17.31 2.37
N VAL A 212 -19.05 -18.18 3.36
CA VAL A 212 -20.12 -18.01 4.36
C VAL A 212 -19.77 -16.87 5.30
N ASP A 213 -18.51 -16.78 5.71
CA ASP A 213 -18.01 -15.76 6.62
C ASP A 213 -18.08 -14.36 5.98
N MET A 214 -17.69 -14.22 4.71
CA MET A 214 -17.90 -12.97 3.95
C MET A 214 -19.37 -12.55 3.90
N LYS A 215 -20.27 -13.46 3.52
CA LYS A 215 -21.71 -13.16 3.46
C LYS A 215 -22.27 -12.72 4.81
N LYS A 216 -21.77 -13.32 5.89
CA LYS A 216 -22.17 -12.95 7.25
C LYS A 216 -21.69 -11.54 7.58
N LEU A 217 -20.46 -11.18 7.17
CA LEU A 217 -19.92 -9.84 7.34
C LEU A 217 -20.69 -8.80 6.50
N ALA A 218 -20.93 -9.05 5.22
CA ALA A 218 -21.70 -8.15 4.35
C ALA A 218 -23.11 -7.86 4.91
N LYS A 219 -23.80 -8.90 5.39
CA LYS A 219 -25.10 -8.75 6.07
C LYS A 219 -25.03 -7.89 7.34
N LYS A 220 -23.94 -7.99 8.11
CA LYS A 220 -23.73 -7.17 9.31
C LYS A 220 -23.61 -5.69 8.96
N TYR A 221 -23.05 -5.37 7.78
CA TYR A 221 -22.92 -4.00 7.27
C TYR A 221 -24.07 -3.55 6.37
N HIS A 222 -25.17 -4.32 6.30
CA HIS A 222 -26.34 -4.02 5.46
C HIS A 222 -26.01 -3.86 3.97
N LEU A 223 -24.99 -4.56 3.49
CA LEU A 223 -24.64 -4.62 2.08
C LEU A 223 -25.36 -5.80 1.43
N ASP A 224 -26.07 -5.53 0.34
CA ASP A 224 -26.67 -6.57 -0.49
C ASP A 224 -25.55 -7.25 -1.30
N SER A 225 -24.88 -8.23 -0.69
CA SER A 225 -23.83 -9.00 -1.36
C SER A 225 -24.43 -9.88 -2.47
N ASN A 226 -24.68 -9.31 -3.63
CA ASN A 226 -25.06 -10.03 -4.83
C ASN A 226 -23.81 -10.72 -5.38
N LEU A 227 -23.54 -11.94 -4.90
CA LEU A 227 -22.50 -12.77 -5.50
C LEU A 227 -22.80 -12.98 -6.98
N HIS A 228 -22.06 -12.27 -7.82
CA HIS A 228 -21.98 -12.61 -9.23
C HIS A 228 -21.19 -13.91 -9.31
N THR A 229 -21.91 -15.03 -9.40
CA THR A 229 -21.31 -16.26 -9.92
C THR A 229 -21.34 -16.14 -11.44
N PRO A 230 -20.20 -15.92 -12.11
CA PRO A 230 -20.17 -16.07 -13.56
C PRO A 230 -20.54 -17.52 -13.87
N LYS A 231 -21.42 -17.72 -14.85
CA LYS A 231 -21.60 -19.07 -15.41
C LYS A 231 -20.23 -19.51 -15.92
N SER A 232 -19.76 -20.64 -15.38
CA SER A 232 -18.47 -21.22 -15.70
C SER A 232 -18.32 -21.41 -17.22
N ASP A 233 -17.33 -20.74 -17.81
CA ASP A 233 -16.66 -21.22 -19.01
C ASP A 233 -15.16 -20.90 -18.89
N VAL A 234 -14.41 -21.99 -18.74
CA VAL A 234 -13.04 -22.24 -19.24
C VAL A 234 -11.92 -21.22 -18.91
N SER A 235 -11.00 -21.71 -18.07
CA SER A 235 -9.57 -21.37 -17.88
C SER A 235 -8.92 -20.29 -18.73
N ASP A 236 -8.10 -19.46 -18.07
CA ASP A 236 -6.67 -19.37 -18.39
C ASP A 236 -5.83 -19.03 -17.15
N PRO A 237 -4.56 -19.45 -17.10
CA PRO A 237 -3.67 -19.27 -15.96
C PRO A 237 -3.23 -17.82 -15.84
N ILE A 238 -3.05 -17.37 -14.60
CA ILE A 238 -2.47 -16.07 -14.23
C ILE A 238 -1.21 -15.84 -15.05
N GLU A 239 -1.23 -14.80 -15.88
CA GLU A 239 -0.08 -14.34 -16.65
C GLU A 239 0.99 -13.91 -15.64
N ASN A 240 2.11 -14.63 -15.60
CA ASN A 240 3.30 -14.18 -14.90
C ASN A 240 3.80 -12.93 -15.63
N THR A 241 3.36 -11.75 -15.19
CA THR A 241 4.08 -10.52 -15.49
C THR A 241 5.49 -10.67 -14.91
N GLU A 242 6.47 -10.83 -15.79
CA GLU A 242 7.88 -10.69 -15.49
C GLU A 242 8.07 -9.32 -14.81
N VAL A 243 8.35 -9.37 -13.51
CA VAL A 243 8.75 -8.21 -12.73
C VAL A 243 10.21 -7.95 -13.06
N ASP A 244 10.52 -6.74 -13.50
CA ASP A 244 11.87 -6.22 -13.62
C ASP A 244 12.64 -6.50 -12.31
N GLU A 245 13.59 -7.44 -12.35
CA GLU A 245 14.31 -7.94 -11.17
C GLU A 245 15.10 -6.85 -10.43
N VAL A 246 15.24 -5.66 -11.03
CA VAL A 246 16.00 -4.51 -10.53
C VAL A 246 15.23 -3.69 -9.48
N LEU A 247 13.90 -3.86 -9.34
CA LEU A 247 13.09 -3.22 -8.29
C LEU A 247 12.96 -4.06 -7.01
N LEU A 248 13.49 -5.29 -7.03
CA LEU A 248 13.31 -6.25 -5.95
C LEU A 248 14.23 -5.99 -4.76
N ASP A 249 15.49 -5.64 -5.00
CA ASP A 249 16.48 -5.47 -3.93
C ASP A 249 16.10 -4.36 -2.94
N ASP A 250 15.38 -3.31 -3.37
CA ASP A 250 14.98 -2.20 -2.49
C ASP A 250 13.69 -2.43 -1.70
N LEU A 251 12.83 -3.35 -2.13
CA LEU A 251 11.74 -3.83 -1.28
C LEU A 251 12.31 -4.75 -0.19
N PHE A 252 13.33 -5.56 -0.52
CA PHE A 252 13.97 -6.48 0.42
C PHE A 252 14.82 -5.80 1.50
N LEU A 253 15.40 -4.62 1.26
CA LEU A 253 16.10 -3.87 2.32
C LEU A 253 15.19 -3.46 3.50
N ASP A 254 13.87 -3.31 3.28
CA ASP A 254 12.88 -3.10 4.35
C ASP A 254 12.34 -4.44 4.93
N PHE A 255 12.79 -5.60 4.43
CA PHE A 255 12.43 -6.94 4.90
C PHE A 255 13.61 -7.73 5.51
N GLU A 256 14.85 -7.24 5.42
CA GLU A 256 16.05 -7.94 5.88
C GLU A 256 16.33 -7.84 7.39
N ASP A 257 15.64 -6.97 8.13
CA ASP A 257 15.75 -6.92 9.61
C ASP A 257 14.69 -7.80 10.28
N TYR A 258 14.96 -9.11 10.31
CA TYR A 258 14.39 -10.11 11.22
C TYR A 258 15.49 -10.76 12.04
#